data_AF-K1RIK6-F1
#
_entry.id   AF-K1RIK6-F1
#
_cell.length_a   1.000
_cell.length_b   1.000
_cell.length_c   1.000
_cell.angle_alpha   90.00
_cell.angle_beta   90.00
_cell.angle_gamma   90.00
#
_symmetry.space_group_name_H-M   'P 1'
#
loop_
_entity.id
_entity.type
_entity.pdbx_description
1 polymer ?
#
loop_
_entity_poly.entity_id
_entity_poly.type
_entity_poly.pdbx_seq_one_letter_code
_entity_poly.pdbx_strand_id
1 'polypeptide(L)'
;MNLKKTAYLTLLAVVASGLVACDDFLDVDPSKSTQKTIRTAEQLDALLGSYSRFYSEYNHTALACDDFGLTTDIHDYQNGGMSPSNLEYILWSDQGTGTSRLLWDGEYSKIYYANLVLSYIDEVSGTPRRKPTSRPRPHF
;
A
#
# COMPACT_ATOMS: atom_id res chain seq x y z
N MET A 1 -18.41 -46.77 40.25
CA MET A 1 -18.26 -45.44 39.59
C MET A 1 -19.53 -45.11 38.84
N ASN A 2 -20.18 -43.99 39.14
CA ASN A 2 -21.46 -43.63 38.52
C ASN A 2 -21.24 -43.25 37.05
N LEU A 3 -21.67 -44.11 36.11
CA LEU A 3 -21.46 -43.95 34.67
C LEU A 3 -21.92 -42.57 34.13
N LYS A 4 -22.94 -41.99 34.76
CA LYS A 4 -23.45 -40.64 34.47
C LYS A 4 -22.47 -39.52 34.88
N LYS A 5 -21.76 -39.68 36.00
CA LYS A 5 -20.74 -38.71 36.46
C LYS A 5 -19.49 -38.76 35.57
N THR A 6 -19.06 -39.95 35.16
CA THR A 6 -17.94 -40.09 34.22
C THR A 6 -18.27 -39.51 32.85
N ALA A 7 -19.50 -39.71 32.33
CA ALA A 7 -19.95 -39.11 31.08
C ALA A 7 -20.04 -37.57 31.14
N TYR A 8 -20.48 -37.00 32.26
CA TYR A 8 -20.51 -35.55 32.46
C TYR A 8 -19.11 -34.95 32.53
N LEU A 9 -18.18 -35.64 33.19
CA LEU A 9 -16.78 -35.20 33.30
C LEU A 9 -16.05 -35.25 31.95
N THR A 10 -16.29 -36.28 31.12
CA THR A 10 -15.72 -36.32 29.77
C THR A 10 -16.32 -35.26 28.85
N LEU A 11 -17.63 -35.01 28.93
CA LEU A 11 -18.26 -33.93 28.15
C LEU A 11 -17.68 -32.55 28.51
N LEU A 12 -17.50 -32.29 29.81
CA LEU A 12 -16.98 -31.02 30.31
C LEU A 12 -15.50 -30.83 29.93
N ALA A 13 -14.72 -31.91 29.90
CA ALA A 13 -13.34 -31.89 29.42
C ALA A 13 -13.23 -31.59 27.92
N VAL A 14 -14.15 -32.11 27.09
CA VAL A 14 -14.19 -31.83 25.64
C VAL A 14 -14.61 -30.38 25.35
N VAL A 15 -15.54 -29.82 26.13
CA VAL A 15 -15.94 -28.41 25.98
C VAL A 15 -14.81 -27.48 26.43
N ALA A 16 -14.11 -27.81 27.52
CA ALA A 16 -12.98 -27.02 28.01
C ALA A 16 -11.80 -27.01 27.03
N SER A 17 -11.49 -28.14 26.37
CA SER A 17 -10.42 -28.19 25.36
C SER A 17 -10.77 -27.47 24.06
N GLY A 18 -12.06 -27.37 23.70
CA GLY A 18 -12.52 -26.54 22.59
C GLY A 18 -12.36 -25.03 22.81
N LEU A 19 -12.37 -24.57 24.08
CA LEU A 19 -12.18 -23.15 24.42
C LEU A 19 -10.71 -22.71 24.36
N VAL A 20 -9.76 -23.60 24.64
CA VAL A 20 -8.32 -23.28 24.65
C VAL A 20 -7.70 -23.37 23.24
N ALA A 21 -8.28 -24.17 22.34
CA ALA A 21 -7.75 -24.36 20.98
C ALA A 21 -8.18 -23.27 19.97
N CYS A 22 -9.02 -22.31 20.38
CA CYS A 22 -9.56 -21.27 19.49
C CYS A 22 -8.69 -20.00 19.43
N ASP A 23 -7.82 -19.78 20.41
CA ASP A 23 -7.02 -18.55 20.49
C ASP A 23 -5.95 -18.50 19.38
N ASP A 24 -5.27 -19.61 19.12
CA ASP A 24 -4.23 -19.71 18.07
C ASP A 24 -4.75 -19.40 16.66
N PHE A 25 -6.04 -19.63 16.38
CA PHE A 25 -6.65 -19.27 15.08
C PHE A 25 -7.02 -17.79 15.00
N LEU A 26 -7.43 -17.19 16.12
CA LEU A 26 -7.86 -15.78 16.20
C LEU A 26 -6.69 -14.81 16.37
N ASP A 27 -5.55 -15.27 16.89
CA ASP A 27 -4.31 -14.48 17.06
C ASP A 27 -3.45 -14.40 15.80
N VAL A 28 -3.79 -15.19 14.76
CA VAL A 28 -3.10 -15.14 13.47
C VAL A 28 -3.72 -14.05 12.61
N ASP A 29 -2.90 -13.09 12.17
CA ASP A 29 -3.33 -12.07 11.22
C ASP A 29 -4.04 -12.74 10.01
N PRO A 30 -5.24 -12.28 9.62
CA PRO A 30 -6.03 -12.92 8.56
C PRO A 30 -5.34 -12.87 7.19
N SER A 31 -4.28 -12.07 7.06
CA SER A 31 -3.45 -12.02 5.86
C SER A 31 -1.96 -12.05 6.20
N LYS A 32 -1.21 -12.83 5.42
CA LYS A 32 0.25 -12.90 5.51
C LYS A 32 0.96 -11.70 4.84
N SER A 33 0.24 -10.89 4.05
CA SER A 33 0.83 -9.84 3.21
C SER A 33 0.10 -8.50 3.22
N THR A 34 -1.18 -8.46 3.58
CA THR A 34 -2.01 -7.24 3.59
C THR A 34 -2.43 -6.87 5.01
N GLN A 35 -2.44 -5.57 5.29
CA GLN A 35 -2.94 -4.99 6.56
C GLN A 35 -2.25 -5.51 7.83
N LYS A 36 -1.01 -6.00 7.72
CA LYS A 36 -0.23 -6.41 8.88
C LYS A 36 0.06 -5.21 9.76
N THR A 37 -0.20 -5.34 11.06
CA THR A 37 0.09 -4.27 12.03
C THR A 37 1.60 -4.04 12.11
N ILE A 38 2.02 -2.78 12.09
CA ILE A 38 3.43 -2.39 12.24
C ILE A 38 3.80 -2.52 13.72
N ARG A 39 4.80 -3.36 14.02
CA ARG A 39 5.27 -3.65 15.39
C ARG A 39 6.78 -3.48 15.55
N THR A 40 7.55 -3.59 14.46
CA THR A 40 9.02 -3.55 14.51
C THR A 40 9.63 -2.52 13.57
N ALA A 41 10.82 -2.03 13.93
CA ALA A 41 11.57 -1.08 13.13
C ALA A 41 11.93 -1.64 11.73
N GLU A 42 12.13 -2.95 11.58
CA GLU A 42 12.40 -3.57 10.28
C GLU A 42 11.24 -3.46 9.31
N GLN A 43 10.00 -3.49 9.80
CA GLN A 43 8.82 -3.35 8.96
C GLN A 43 8.71 -1.93 8.39
N LEU A 44 9.07 -0.91 9.20
CA LEU A 44 9.17 0.47 8.74
C LEU A 44 10.32 0.66 7.74
N ASP A 45 11.47 0.05 8.01
CA ASP A 45 12.62 0.10 7.10
C ASP A 45 12.32 -0.58 5.76
N ALA A 46 11.59 -1.71 5.78
CA ALA A 46 11.14 -2.38 4.56
C ALA A 46 10.13 -1.54 3.76
N LEU A 47 9.27 -0.77 4.44
CA LEU A 47 8.34 0.16 3.80
C LEU A 47 9.09 1.30 3.09
N LEU A 48 10.07 1.89 3.76
CA LEU A 48 10.95 2.93 3.19
C LEU A 48 11.87 2.39 2.09
N GLY A 49 12.35 1.15 2.23
CA GLY A 49 13.20 0.47 1.25
C GLY A 49 12.48 0.14 -0.06
N SER A 50 11.16 0.30 -0.13
CA SER A 50 10.37 0.15 -1.35
C SER A 50 10.46 1.39 -2.25
N TYR A 51 11.68 1.78 -2.62
CA TYR A 51 12.00 3.01 -3.37
C TYR A 51 11.18 3.22 -4.64
N SER A 52 10.81 2.14 -5.35
CA SER A 52 9.98 2.20 -6.57
C SER A 52 8.63 2.87 -6.38
N ARG A 53 8.08 2.86 -5.16
CA ARG A 53 6.84 3.56 -4.82
C ARG A 53 7.02 5.07 -4.74
N PHE A 54 8.23 5.54 -4.47
CA PHE A 54 8.51 6.96 -4.23
C PHE A 54 9.04 7.68 -5.47
N TYR A 55 9.89 7.02 -6.28
CA TYR A 55 10.48 7.66 -7.47
C TYR A 55 9.63 7.53 -8.74
N SER A 56 8.68 6.60 -8.77
CA SER A 56 7.80 6.44 -9.94
C SER A 56 6.66 7.45 -9.86
N GLU A 57 6.39 8.09 -10.98
CA GLU A 57 5.29 9.05 -11.14
C GLU A 57 4.60 8.80 -12.48
N TYR A 58 3.27 8.85 -12.48
CA TYR A 58 2.48 8.80 -13.69
C TYR A 58 1.95 10.20 -13.99
N ASN A 59 2.69 10.96 -14.79
CA ASN A 59 2.40 12.37 -15.04
C ASN A 59 2.36 12.71 -16.53
N HIS A 60 1.19 13.15 -16.98
CA HIS A 60 0.95 13.58 -18.36
C HIS A 60 1.04 15.10 -18.55
N THR A 61 1.23 15.89 -17.49
CA THR A 61 1.29 17.36 -17.60
C THR A 61 2.47 17.81 -18.45
N ALA A 62 3.53 17.02 -18.55
CA ALA A 62 4.65 17.28 -19.46
C ALA A 62 4.24 17.25 -20.94
N LEU A 63 3.14 16.58 -21.28
CA LEU A 63 2.58 16.56 -22.64
C LEU A 63 1.70 17.78 -22.92
N ALA A 64 1.31 18.54 -21.89
CA ALA A 64 0.45 19.71 -22.00
C ALA A 64 1.25 21.02 -22.13
N CYS A 65 2.54 20.96 -22.46
CA CYS A 65 3.31 22.16 -22.81
C CYS A 65 3.21 22.48 -24.31
N ASP A 66 3.51 23.73 -24.66
CA ASP A 66 3.59 24.20 -26.04
C ASP A 66 4.80 23.64 -26.81
N ASP A 67 5.76 23.03 -26.11
CA ASP A 67 6.87 22.29 -26.70
C ASP A 67 6.45 20.93 -27.28
N PHE A 68 5.24 20.44 -26.96
CA PHE A 68 4.74 19.15 -27.44
C PHE A 68 3.73 19.32 -28.56
N GLY A 69 4.21 19.38 -29.80
CA GLY A 69 3.36 19.52 -30.99
C GLY A 69 2.98 18.19 -31.62
N LEU A 70 1.68 17.93 -31.79
CA LEU A 70 1.17 16.84 -32.63
C LEU A 70 0.54 17.41 -33.91
N THR A 71 1.18 17.15 -35.05
CA THR A 71 0.62 17.44 -36.38
C THR A 71 -0.05 16.19 -36.96
N THR A 72 -0.91 16.39 -37.97
CA THR A 72 -1.52 15.28 -38.73
C THR A 72 -0.46 14.39 -39.36
N ASP A 73 0.61 14.97 -39.91
CA ASP A 73 1.70 14.21 -40.51
C ASP A 73 2.40 13.32 -39.48
N ILE A 74 2.72 13.85 -38.28
CA ILE A 74 3.32 13.07 -37.20
C ILE A 74 2.39 11.93 -36.76
N HIS A 75 1.09 12.23 -36.62
CA HIS A 75 0.07 11.23 -36.29
C HIS A 75 0.01 10.12 -37.36
N ASP A 76 -0.01 10.49 -38.64
CA ASP A 76 -0.16 9.56 -39.77
C ASP A 76 1.09 8.70 -40.00
N TYR A 77 2.28 9.21 -39.65
CA TYR A 77 3.53 8.45 -39.66
C TYR A 77 3.74 7.58 -38.42
N GLN A 78 2.96 7.79 -37.34
CA GLN A 78 3.14 7.04 -36.11
C GLN A 78 2.62 5.61 -36.26
N ASN A 79 3.54 4.64 -36.31
CA ASN A 79 3.24 3.23 -36.55
C ASN A 79 2.65 2.48 -35.33
N GLY A 80 2.36 3.20 -34.24
CA GLY A 80 1.75 2.67 -33.02
C GLY A 80 0.77 3.69 -32.47
N GLY A 81 -0.50 3.30 -32.33
CA GLY A 81 -1.58 4.21 -31.92
C GLY A 81 -1.21 4.99 -30.65
N MET A 82 -1.57 6.27 -30.62
CA MET A 82 -1.39 7.10 -29.44
C MET A 82 -2.45 6.77 -28.39
N SER A 83 -2.06 6.74 -27.12
CA SER A 83 -3.02 6.61 -26.01
C SER A 83 -4.00 7.79 -26.07
N PRO A 84 -5.33 7.56 -26.03
CA PRO A 84 -6.32 8.62 -25.96
C PRO A 84 -6.06 9.58 -24.79
N SER A 85 -5.61 9.05 -23.66
CA SER A 85 -5.24 9.86 -22.49
C SER A 85 -4.10 10.82 -22.80
N ASN A 86 -3.12 10.46 -23.65
CA ASN A 86 -2.03 11.37 -24.00
C ASN A 86 -2.54 12.48 -24.94
N LEU A 87 -3.42 12.13 -25.90
CA LEU A 87 -4.01 13.09 -26.83
C LEU A 87 -4.79 14.19 -26.12
N GLU A 88 -5.49 13.86 -25.02
CA GLU A 88 -6.19 14.85 -24.20
C GLU A 88 -5.25 15.95 -23.68
N TYR A 89 -4.07 15.58 -23.18
CA TYR A 89 -3.08 16.56 -22.69
C TYR A 89 -2.38 17.31 -23.81
N ILE A 90 -2.02 16.64 -24.91
CA ILE A 90 -1.30 17.25 -26.04
C ILE A 90 -2.16 18.28 -26.75
N LEU A 91 -3.45 17.98 -26.92
CA LEU A 91 -4.39 18.84 -27.67
C LEU A 91 -5.14 19.82 -26.77
N TRP A 92 -4.88 19.83 -25.46
CA TRP A 92 -5.64 20.57 -24.45
C TRP A 92 -7.16 20.37 -24.58
N SER A 93 -7.59 19.15 -24.87
CA SER A 93 -9.00 18.83 -25.04
C SER A 93 -9.73 18.85 -23.70
N ASP A 94 -10.82 19.61 -23.60
CA ASP A 94 -11.72 19.59 -22.45
C ASP A 94 -12.77 18.47 -22.54
N GLN A 95 -13.01 17.95 -23.74
CA GLN A 95 -13.96 16.87 -23.99
C GLN A 95 -13.33 15.50 -23.71
N GLY A 96 -13.98 14.73 -22.84
CA GLY A 96 -13.56 13.35 -22.53
C GLY A 96 -12.43 13.24 -21.52
N THR A 97 -12.07 14.33 -20.83
CA THR A 97 -11.00 14.35 -19.82
C THR A 97 -11.22 13.24 -18.79
N GLY A 98 -10.38 12.20 -18.87
CA GLY A 98 -10.30 11.21 -17.82
C GLY A 98 -9.93 11.94 -16.53
N THR A 99 -10.64 11.70 -15.43
CA THR A 99 -10.21 12.23 -14.13
C THR A 99 -8.81 11.67 -13.88
N SER A 100 -7.79 12.53 -13.89
CA SER A 100 -6.38 12.17 -13.67
C SER A 100 -6.13 11.75 -12.21
N ARG A 101 -6.87 10.73 -11.76
CA ARG A 101 -6.74 10.16 -10.43
C ARG A 101 -5.44 9.40 -10.29
N LEU A 102 -4.85 8.91 -11.38
CA LEU A 102 -3.62 8.11 -11.31
C LEU A 102 -2.44 8.91 -10.74
N LEU A 103 -2.28 10.18 -11.14
CA LEU A 103 -1.27 11.06 -10.55
C LEU A 103 -1.61 11.34 -9.08
N TRP A 104 -2.83 11.81 -8.82
CA TRP A 104 -3.27 12.19 -7.49
C TRP A 104 -3.18 11.04 -6.48
N ASP A 105 -3.75 9.87 -6.80
CA ASP A 105 -3.74 8.67 -5.97
C ASP A 105 -2.30 8.18 -5.75
N GLY A 106 -1.44 8.28 -6.76
CA GLY A 106 -0.01 7.97 -6.66
C GLY A 106 0.71 8.88 -5.65
N GLU A 107 0.55 10.20 -5.78
CA GLU A 107 1.21 11.16 -4.88
C GLU A 107 0.65 11.12 -3.46
N TYR A 108 -0.67 10.99 -3.29
CA TYR A 108 -1.28 10.85 -1.97
C TYR A 108 -0.93 9.53 -1.29
N SER A 109 -0.67 8.46 -2.06
CA SER A 109 -0.14 7.21 -1.50
C SER A 109 1.25 7.40 -0.88
N LYS A 110 2.13 8.19 -1.52
CA LYS A 110 3.45 8.55 -0.95
C LYS A 110 3.30 9.32 0.37
N ILE A 111 2.40 10.31 0.40
CA ILE A 111 2.08 11.08 1.62
C ILE A 111 1.55 10.16 2.72
N TYR A 112 0.65 9.24 2.38
CA TYR A 112 0.12 8.26 3.32
C TYR A 112 1.24 7.43 3.97
N TYR A 113 2.15 6.90 3.16
CA TYR A 113 3.26 6.10 3.68
C TYR A 113 4.24 6.92 4.53
N ALA A 114 4.53 8.17 4.16
CA ALA A 114 5.35 9.07 4.98
C ALA A 114 4.69 9.31 6.35
N ASN A 115 3.39 9.59 6.38
CA ASN A 115 2.62 9.79 7.61
C ASN A 115 2.56 8.50 8.46
N LEU A 116 2.42 7.34 7.82
CA LEU A 116 2.46 6.04 8.49
C LEU A 116 3.82 5.81 9.17
N VAL A 117 4.92 6.15 8.52
CA VAL A 117 6.25 6.06 9.15
C VAL A 117 6.34 7.02 10.33
N LEU A 118 5.90 8.27 10.17
CA LEU A 118 5.92 9.27 11.23
C LEU A 118 5.07 8.89 12.45
N SER A 119 3.94 8.20 12.25
CA SER A 119 3.07 7.78 13.35
C SER A 119 3.68 6.63 14.16
N TYR A 120 4.37 5.69 13.50
CA TYR A 120 4.85 4.46 14.15
C TYR A 120 6.32 4.51 14.58
N ILE A 121 7.11 5.50 14.15
CA ILE A 121 8.56 5.57 14.41
C ILE A 121 8.92 5.51 15.90
N ASP A 122 8.09 6.10 16.76
CA ASP A 122 8.32 6.13 18.20
C ASP A 122 7.71 4.92 18.92
N GLU A 123 6.71 4.27 18.32
CA GLU A 123 5.96 3.13 18.87
C GLU A 123 6.61 1.76 18.58
N VAL A 124 7.41 1.64 17.53
CA VAL A 124 7.99 0.35 17.14
C VAL A 124 9.10 -0.10 18.08
N SER A 125 9.14 -1.41 18.31
CA SER A 125 10.23 -2.09 19.02
C SER A 125 11.45 -2.29 18.10
N GLY A 126 12.66 -2.12 18.65
CA GLY A 126 13.92 -2.25 17.90
C GLY A 126 15.09 -1.52 18.54
N THR A 127 16.33 -1.93 18.22
CA THR A 127 17.54 -1.29 18.76
C THR A 127 17.69 0.16 18.29
N PRO A 128 18.20 1.10 19.11
CA PRO A 128 18.33 2.52 18.76
C PRO A 128 19.17 2.80 17.50
N ARG A 129 20.10 1.89 17.17
CA ARG A 129 20.93 1.93 15.95
C ARG A 129 20.15 1.58 14.67
N ARG A 130 18.97 0.99 14.82
CA ARG A 130 18.06 0.55 13.76
C ARG A 130 16.76 1.36 13.70
N LYS A 131 16.46 2.17 14.73
CA LYS A 131 15.58 3.33 14.56
C LYS A 131 16.27 4.18 13.51
N PRO A 132 15.71 4.28 12.29
CA PRO A 132 16.45 4.95 11.25
C PRO A 132 16.62 6.40 11.70
N THR A 133 17.69 7.03 11.23
CA THR A 133 17.81 8.49 11.14
C THR A 133 16.73 9.05 10.19
N SER A 134 15.46 8.65 10.39
CA SER A 134 14.28 8.84 9.54
C SER A 134 13.35 9.92 10.08
N ARG A 135 13.76 10.73 11.04
CA ARG A 135 13.08 12.02 11.24
C ARG A 135 13.24 12.93 10.01
N PRO A 136 14.43 13.06 9.39
CA PRO A 136 14.58 13.93 8.22
C PRO A 136 14.14 13.29 6.89
N ARG A 137 14.20 11.96 6.72
CA ARG A 137 13.90 11.31 5.43
C ARG A 137 12.45 11.38 4.90
N PRO A 138 11.39 11.30 5.71
CA PRO A 138 10.01 11.33 5.21
C PRO A 138 9.53 12.75 4.82
N HIS A 139 10.34 13.78 5.06
CA HIS A 139 10.08 15.15 4.60
C HIS A 139 10.65 15.45 3.21
N PHE A 140 11.49 14.57 2.65
CA PHE A 140 12.14 14.74 1.36
C PHE A 140 11.68 13.68 0.36
#